data_AF-A0A087KVX3-F1
#
_entry.id   AF-A0A087KVX3-F1
#
_cell.length_a   1.000
_cell.length_b   1.000
_cell.length_c   1.000
_cell.angle_alpha   90.00
_cell.angle_beta   90.00
_cell.angle_gamma   90.00
#
_symmetry.space_group_name_H-M   'P 1'
#
loop_
_entity.id
_entity.type
_entity.pdbx_description
1 polymer ?
#
loop_
_entity_poly.entity_id
_entity_poly.type
_entity_poly.pdbx_seq_one_letter_code
_entity_poly.pdbx_strand_id
1 'polypeptide(L)' 'MSTLKINITATATVRYSKTVEMEEADYKRYLTICDSDLSSREIDQEVTELAIKYGFEPCDDQIEDINDPEDIEFDVIN' A
#
# COMPACT_ATOMS: atom_id res chain seq x y z
N MET A 1 -24.79 -32.30 17.17
CA MET A 1 -23.49 -31.68 16.84
C MET A 1 -23.49 -30.29 17.47
N SER A 2 -22.46 -29.93 18.21
CA SER A 2 -22.27 -28.57 18.76
C SER A 2 -21.35 -27.76 17.85
N THR A 3 -21.61 -26.47 17.71
CA THR A 3 -20.82 -25.53 16.89
C THR A 3 -20.12 -24.50 17.77
N LEU A 4 -18.93 -24.07 17.37
CA LEU A 4 -18.18 -22.97 18.01
C LEU A 4 -18.22 -21.73 17.11
N LYS A 5 -18.16 -20.54 17.71
CA LYS A 5 -17.95 -19.29 16.99
C LYS A 5 -16.44 -19.05 16.88
N ILE A 6 -15.93 -18.93 15.65
CA ILE A 6 -14.50 -18.80 15.38
C ILE A 6 -14.25 -17.51 14.60
N ASN A 7 -13.21 -16.75 14.98
CA ASN A 7 -12.61 -15.69 14.18
C ASN A 7 -11.49 -16.31 13.33
N ILE A 8 -11.46 -16.02 12.04
CA ILE A 8 -10.37 -16.45 11.16
C ILE A 8 -9.70 -15.19 10.62
N THR A 9 -8.41 -15.04 10.90
CA THR A 9 -7.60 -13.89 10.46
C THR A 9 -6.45 -14.37 9.61
N ALA A 10 -6.00 -13.51 8.69
CA ALA A 10 -4.83 -13.73 7.86
C ALA A 10 -4.27 -12.38 7.39
N THR A 11 -3.02 -12.36 6.97
CA THR A 11 -2.36 -11.18 6.40
C THR A 11 -2.06 -11.43 4.93
N ALA A 12 -2.26 -10.44 4.07
CA ALA A 12 -1.87 -10.52 2.67
C ALA A 12 -1.06 -9.29 2.28
N THR A 13 -0.11 -9.46 1.37
CA THR A 13 0.62 -8.34 0.76
C THR A 13 -0.13 -7.89 -0.49
N VAL A 14 -0.41 -6.59 -0.58
CA VAL A 14 -1.07 -5.96 -1.73
C VAL A 14 -0.05 -5.15 -2.51
N ARG A 15 -0.06 -5.30 -3.84
CA ARG A 15 0.72 -4.48 -4.75
C ARG A 15 -0.22 -3.55 -5.52
N TYR A 16 0.07 -2.25 -5.46
CA TYR A 16 -0.66 -1.23 -6.20
C TYR A 16 0.12 -0.80 -7.44
N SER A 17 -0.56 -0.53 -8.56
CA SER A 17 0.04 -0.02 -9.78
C SER A 17 -0.94 0.82 -10.59
N LYS A 18 -0.48 1.97 -11.08
CA LYS A 18 -1.25 2.87 -11.93
C LYS A 18 -0.31 3.57 -12.90
N THR A 19 -0.61 3.49 -14.19
CA THR A 19 0.08 4.29 -15.21
C THR A 19 -0.57 5.67 -15.29
N VAL A 20 0.23 6.72 -15.18
CA VAL A 20 -0.24 8.11 -15.22
C VAL A 20 0.60 8.93 -16.19
N GLU A 21 0.00 9.98 -16.75
CA GLU A 21 0.75 11.02 -17.45
C GLU A 21 1.29 12.00 -16.39
N MET A 22 2.62 12.02 -16.21
CA MET A 22 3.30 12.83 -15.20
C MET A 22 4.06 14.00 -15.85
N GLU A 23 4.04 15.16 -15.19
CA GLU A 23 4.86 16.30 -15.58
C GLU A 23 6.36 15.99 -15.37
N GLU A 24 7.21 16.34 -16.34
CA GLU A 24 8.66 16.07 -16.23
C GLU A 24 9.29 16.74 -14.99
N ALA A 25 8.79 17.91 -14.60
CA ALA A 25 9.25 18.63 -13.40
C ALA A 25 8.95 17.87 -12.11
N ASP A 26 7.78 17.22 -12.03
CA ASP A 26 7.41 16.39 -10.88
C ASP A 26 8.22 15.10 -10.83
N TYR A 27 8.52 14.49 -11.98
CA TYR A 27 9.41 13.34 -12.03
C TYR A 27 10.83 13.72 -11.55
N LYS A 28 11.34 14.89 -11.94
CA LYS A 28 12.61 15.42 -11.42
C LYS A 28 12.55 15.70 -9.91
N ARG A 29 11.43 16.20 -9.41
CA ARG A 29 11.20 16.37 -7.97
C ARG A 29 11.26 15.02 -7.24
N TYR A 30 10.59 13.99 -7.77
CA TYR A 30 10.66 12.63 -7.24
C TYR A 30 12.11 12.13 -7.11
N LEU A 31 12.90 12.23 -8.19
CA LEU A 31 14.31 11.84 -8.17
C LEU A 31 15.10 12.61 -7.11
N THR A 32 14.82 13.90 -6.94
CA THR A 32 15.49 14.75 -5.93
C THR A 32 15.11 14.34 -4.50
N ILE A 33 13.86 13.95 -4.26
CA ILE A 33 13.41 13.42 -2.97
C ILE A 33 14.15 12.12 -2.65
N CYS A 34 14.30 11.21 -3.62
CA CYS A 34 15.00 9.95 -3.44
C CYS A 34 16.50 10.11 -3.12
N ASP A 35 17.15 11.14 -3.67
CA ASP A 35 18.57 11.44 -3.44
C ASP A 35 18.81 12.39 -2.25
N SER A 36 17.76 12.77 -1.52
CA SER A 36 17.86 13.74 -0.42
C SER A 36 18.38 13.11 0.88
N ASP A 37 18.95 13.95 1.76
CA ASP A 37 19.36 13.55 3.12
C ASP A 37 18.18 13.50 4.12
N LEU A 38 16.94 13.43 3.62
CA LEU A 38 15.73 13.35 4.45
C LEU A 38 15.64 12.00 5.17
N SER A 39 14.91 11.97 6.29
CA SER A 39 14.58 10.70 6.93
C SER A 39 13.63 9.88 6.06
N SER A 40 13.63 8.55 6.23
CA SER A 40 12.73 7.66 5.47
C SER A 40 11.26 8.06 5.60
N ARG A 41 10.85 8.56 6.78
CA ARG A 41 9.48 9.03 7.01
C ARG A 41 9.15 10.28 6.20
N GLU A 42 10.09 11.22 6.10
CA GLU A 42 9.90 12.45 5.31
C GLU A 42 9.88 12.14 3.80
N ILE A 43 10.76 11.24 3.35
CA ILE A 43 10.74 10.71 1.97
C ILE A 43 9.38 10.09 1.66
N ASP A 44 8.91 9.17 2.52
CA ASP A 44 7.61 8.50 2.32
C ASP A 44 6.46 9.49 2.25
N GLN A 45 6.46 10.52 3.12
CA GLN A 45 5.42 11.55 3.11
C GLN A 45 5.43 12.34 1.79
N GLU A 46 6.59 12.86 1.38
CA GLU A 46 6.73 13.66 0.15
C GLU A 46 6.38 12.85 -1.11
N VAL A 47 6.82 11.59 -1.17
CA VAL A 47 6.48 10.68 -2.27
C VAL A 47 4.98 10.35 -2.27
N THR A 48 4.36 10.15 -1.10
CA THR A 48 2.92 9.91 -0.98
C THR A 48 2.13 11.11 -1.47
N GLU A 49 2.49 12.34 -1.05
CA GLU A 49 1.82 13.56 -1.50
C GLU A 49 1.95 13.75 -3.03
N LEU A 50 3.11 13.42 -3.60
CA LEU A 50 3.31 13.44 -5.04
C LEU A 50 2.48 12.38 -5.76
N ALA A 51 2.39 11.15 -5.22
CA ALA A 51 1.59 10.08 -5.78
C ALA A 51 0.09 10.43 -5.78
N ILE A 52 -0.41 11.03 -4.69
CA ILE A 52 -1.79 11.52 -4.56
C ILE A 52 -2.11 12.61 -5.59
N LYS A 53 -1.15 13.50 -5.95
CA LYS A 53 -1.35 14.48 -7.04
C LYS A 53 -1.75 13.82 -8.36
N TYR A 54 -1.28 12.59 -8.61
CA TYR A 54 -1.60 11.79 -9.79
C TYR A 54 -2.74 10.78 -9.54
N GLY A 55 -3.46 10.97 -8.44
CA GLY A 55 -4.57 10.14 -7.99
C GLY A 55 -4.14 8.71 -7.66
N PHE A 56 -2.91 8.49 -7.22
CA PHE A 56 -2.48 7.22 -6.65
C PHE A 56 -2.84 7.20 -5.16
N GLU A 57 -4.01 6.64 -4.87
CA GLU A 57 -4.58 6.54 -3.53
C GLU A 57 -4.78 5.04 -3.25
N PRO A 58 -4.60 4.55 -2.01
CA PRO A 58 -4.80 3.14 -1.71
C PRO A 58 -6.30 2.81 -1.79
N CYS A 59 -6.77 2.47 -3.00
CA CYS A 59 -8.12 2.04 -3.33
C CYS A 59 -8.09 0.81 -4.26
N ASP A 60 -9.17 0.04 -4.23
CA ASP A 60 -9.23 -1.31 -4.82
C ASP A 60 -8.97 -1.35 -6.33
N ASP A 61 -9.29 -0.27 -7.06
CA ASP A 61 -9.09 -0.15 -8.52
C ASP A 61 -7.61 0.01 -8.92
N GLN A 62 -6.71 0.24 -7.96
CA GLN A 62 -5.27 0.37 -8.19
C GLN A 62 -4.49 -0.88 -7.77
N ILE A 63 -5.18 -1.89 -7.23
CA ILE A 63 -4.56 -3.14 -6.85
C ILE A 63 -4.20 -3.93 -8.12
N GLU A 64 -2.90 -4.11 -8.36
CA GLU A 64 -2.37 -4.96 -9.43
C GLU A 64 -2.42 -6.43 -9.03
N ASP A 65 -2.08 -6.72 -7.77
CA ASP A 65 -2.00 -8.08 -7.24
C ASP A 65 -2.23 -8.11 -5.73
N ILE A 66 -2.83 -9.19 -5.26
CA ILE A 66 -2.97 -9.52 -3.84
C ILE A 66 -2.44 -10.94 -3.69
N ASN A 67 -1.33 -11.09 -2.97
CA ASN A 67 -0.78 -12.40 -2.68
C ASN A 67 -1.77 -13.26 -1.88
N ASP A 68 -1.60 -14.57 -1.95
CA ASP A 68 -2.33 -15.49 -1.09
C ASP A 68 -2.18 -15.09 0.39
N PRO A 69 -3.25 -15.21 1.19
CA PRO A 69 -3.20 -14.89 2.60
C PRO A 69 -2.24 -15.82 3.35
N GLU A 70 -1.34 -15.21 4.12
CA GLU A 70 -0.37 -15.83 5.02
C GLU A 70 -0.80 -15.63 6.48
N ASP A 71 -0.12 -16.32 7.41
CA ASP A 71 -0.38 -16.21 8.86
C ASP A 71 -1.86 -16.44 9.24
N ILE A 72 -2.44 -17.53 8.72
CA ILE A 72 -3.85 -17.87 8.97
C ILE A 72 -4.01 -18.37 10.41
N GLU A 73 -4.82 -17.68 11.21
CA GLU A 73 -5.10 -17.98 12.61
C GLU A 73 -6.59 -18.25 12.83
N PHE A 74 -6.91 -19.10 13.82
CA PHE A 74 -8.27 -19.49 14.19
C PHE A 74 -8.46 -19.28 15.70
N ASP A 75 -9.28 -18.30 16.09
CA ASP A 75 -9.55 -17.98 17.49
C ASP A 75 -11.00 -18.27 17.87
N VAL A 76 -11.20 -18.95 19.00
CA VAL A 76 -12.54 -19.15 19.56
C VAL A 76 -13.04 -17.83 20.15
N ILE A 77 -14.20 -17.37 19.68
CA ILE A 77 -14.88 -16.19 20.24
C ILE A 77 -15.87 -16.66 21.30
N ASN A 78 -15.64 -16.22 22.55
CA ASN A 78 -16.54 -16.46 23.68
C ASN A 78 -17.73 -15.49 23.70
#